data_AF-A0A653YFL1-F1
#
_entry.id   AF-A0A653YFL1-F1
#
_cell.length_a   1.000
_cell.length_b   1.000
_cell.length_c   1.000
_cell.angle_alpha   90.00
_cell.angle_beta   90.00
_cell.angle_gamma   90.00
#
_symmetry.space_group_name_H-M   'P 1'
#
loop_
_entity.id
_entity.type
_entity.pdbx_description
1 polymer ?
#
loop_
_entity_poly.entity_id
_entity_poly.type
_entity_poly.pdbx_seq_one_letter_code
_entity_poly.pdbx_strand_id
1 'polypeptide(L)'
;MADGEPTAQTIKPKNKGTWKRKSLAKRQRDAREWLERIVPPERITDDRVEELAEVVDRYRPGTKYQLIADAMVRNNEVPTIEKVAARYESRKNAWLRRNARTSFLELSPAAVDQLTGMIRASWTRRGHGPTWSEIRAVMNWDRAQTRYALTRLRDDGLISFTTDSGSLTLTGKAVRGTTDARKSA
;
A
#
# COMPACT_ATOMS: atom_id res chain seq x y z
N MET A 1 32.60 -24.15 -62.63
CA MET A 1 33.13 -24.69 -61.37
C MET A 1 32.47 -23.90 -60.26
N ALA A 2 31.60 -24.57 -59.51
CA ALA A 2 30.67 -23.97 -58.55
C ALA A 2 31.35 -23.71 -57.21
N ASP A 3 31.14 -22.48 -56.73
CA ASP A 3 30.58 -22.10 -55.42
C ASP A 3 31.00 -22.89 -54.17
N GLY A 4 31.47 -22.13 -53.18
CA GLY A 4 32.00 -22.62 -51.92
C GLY A 4 30.96 -23.14 -50.93
N GLU A 5 31.45 -23.71 -49.84
CA GLU A 5 30.76 -23.73 -48.56
C GLU A 5 31.77 -23.76 -47.39
N PRO A 6 31.40 -23.18 -46.23
CA PRO A 6 32.32 -22.71 -45.21
C PRO A 6 32.67 -23.79 -44.18
N THR A 7 33.91 -23.69 -43.67
CA THR A 7 34.40 -24.44 -42.53
C THR A 7 33.50 -24.25 -41.32
N ALA A 8 32.96 -25.37 -40.82
CA ALA A 8 32.19 -25.44 -39.59
C ALA A 8 33.06 -24.96 -38.40
N GLN A 9 32.91 -23.68 -38.03
CA GLN A 9 33.41 -23.16 -36.78
C GLN A 9 32.68 -23.88 -35.66
N THR A 10 33.39 -24.77 -34.97
CA THR A 10 32.92 -25.36 -33.72
C THR A 10 32.81 -24.25 -32.70
N ILE A 11 31.61 -23.69 -32.57
CA ILE A 11 31.27 -22.73 -31.51
C ILE A 11 31.34 -23.51 -30.20
N LYS A 12 32.45 -23.36 -29.47
CA LYS A 12 32.54 -23.79 -28.07
C LYS A 12 31.38 -23.12 -27.31
N PRO A 13 30.49 -23.86 -26.64
CA PRO A 13 29.46 -23.23 -25.84
C PRO A 13 30.15 -22.45 -24.71
N LYS A 14 29.98 -21.12 -24.73
CA LYS A 14 30.35 -20.24 -23.62
C LYS A 14 29.75 -20.81 -22.34
N ASN A 15 30.59 -21.09 -21.35
CA ASN A 15 30.22 -21.50 -20.00
C ASN A 15 28.98 -20.72 -19.53
N LYS A 16 27.81 -21.36 -19.59
CA LYS A 16 26.65 -20.95 -18.80
C LYS A 16 27.06 -21.21 -17.36
N GLY A 17 27.48 -20.17 -16.65
CA GLY A 17 27.93 -20.25 -15.26
C GLY A 17 26.91 -21.00 -14.42
N THR A 18 27.17 -22.28 -14.20
CA THR A 18 26.51 -23.06 -13.17
C THR A 18 26.97 -22.45 -11.86
N TRP A 19 26.09 -21.69 -11.21
CA TRP A 19 26.29 -21.30 -9.83
C TRP A 19 26.62 -22.59 -9.07
N LYS A 20 27.87 -22.75 -8.63
CA LYS A 20 28.27 -23.90 -7.80
C LYS A 20 27.31 -23.93 -6.62
N ARG A 21 26.41 -24.93 -6.58
CA ARG A 21 25.50 -25.12 -5.44
C ARG A 21 26.39 -25.12 -4.20
N LYS A 22 26.18 -24.15 -3.29
CA LYS A 22 26.86 -24.15 -2.00
C LYS A 22 26.59 -25.50 -1.33
N SER A 23 27.60 -26.05 -0.64
CA SER A 23 27.42 -27.29 0.13
C SER A 23 26.24 -27.14 1.10
N LEU A 24 25.53 -28.23 1.35
CA LEU A 24 24.37 -28.23 2.27
C LEU A 24 24.77 -27.68 3.64
N ALA A 25 25.92 -28.09 4.17
CA ALA A 25 26.48 -27.59 5.43
C ALA A 25 26.64 -26.06 5.45
N LYS A 26 27.09 -25.46 4.33
CA LYS A 26 27.20 -24.00 4.25
C LYS A 26 25.82 -23.33 4.28
N ARG A 27 24.83 -23.89 3.58
CA ARG A 27 23.46 -23.36 3.58
C ARG A 27 22.79 -23.48 4.94
N GLN A 28 23.02 -24.58 5.66
CA GLN A 28 22.54 -24.75 7.04
C GLN A 28 23.20 -23.73 7.98
N ARG A 29 24.50 -23.48 7.85
CA ARG A 29 25.19 -22.44 8.63
C ARG A 29 24.62 -21.04 8.32
N ASP A 30 24.54 -20.68 7.03
CA ASP A 30 23.98 -19.39 6.61
C ASP A 30 22.51 -19.24 7.09
N ALA A 31 21.72 -20.33 7.12
CA ALA A 31 20.34 -20.33 7.63
C ALA A 31 20.26 -20.18 9.15
N ARG A 32 21.19 -20.80 9.90
CA ARG A 32 21.32 -20.63 11.35
C ARG A 32 21.71 -19.19 11.70
N GLU A 33 22.71 -18.62 11.04
CA GLU A 33 23.08 -17.20 11.19
C GLU A 33 21.90 -16.27 10.88
N TRP A 34 21.10 -16.62 9.87
CA TRP A 34 19.88 -15.87 9.56
C TRP A 34 18.87 -15.92 10.71
N LEU A 35 18.59 -17.10 11.27
CA LEU A 35 17.69 -17.27 12.41
C LEU A 35 18.18 -16.49 13.63
N GLU A 36 19.45 -16.64 14.01
CA GLU A 36 20.08 -15.96 15.14
C GLU A 36 19.92 -14.43 15.07
N ARG A 37 19.94 -13.85 13.86
CA ARG A 37 19.75 -12.41 13.65
C ARG A 37 18.33 -11.93 13.92
N ILE A 38 17.30 -12.75 13.73
CA ILE A 38 15.90 -12.27 13.63
C ILE A 38 14.90 -12.94 14.54
N VAL A 39 15.23 -14.08 15.14
CA VAL A 39 14.34 -14.80 16.07
C VAL A 39 15.03 -15.06 17.41
N PRO A 40 14.26 -15.17 18.51
CA PRO A 40 14.79 -15.60 19.80
C PRO A 40 15.41 -17.01 19.74
N PRO A 41 16.43 -17.31 20.58
CA PRO A 41 17.14 -18.59 20.58
C PRO A 41 16.22 -19.81 20.72
N GLU A 42 15.13 -19.70 21.48
CA GLU A 42 14.18 -20.79 21.76
C GLU A 42 13.45 -21.27 20.50
N ARG A 43 13.44 -20.45 19.44
CA ARG A 43 12.80 -20.80 18.17
C ARG A 43 13.79 -21.35 17.13
N ILE A 44 15.08 -21.46 17.45
CA ILE A 44 16.12 -21.94 16.54
C ILE A 44 16.23 -23.45 16.68
N THR A 45 15.39 -24.19 15.95
CA THR A 45 15.43 -25.66 15.90
C THR A 45 16.19 -26.15 14.67
N ASP A 46 16.75 -27.36 14.74
CA ASP A 46 17.46 -27.96 13.60
C ASP A 46 16.55 -28.17 12.39
N ASP A 47 15.30 -28.60 12.62
CA ASP A 47 14.28 -28.74 11.56
C ASP A 47 14.10 -27.42 10.80
N ARG A 48 14.05 -26.30 11.52
CA ARG A 48 13.84 -24.99 10.93
C ARG A 48 15.09 -24.48 10.21
N VAL A 49 16.28 -24.85 10.68
CA VAL A 49 17.54 -24.60 9.97
C VAL A 49 17.54 -25.37 8.64
N GLU A 50 17.07 -26.62 8.64
CA GLU A 50 16.99 -27.46 7.45
C GLU A 50 16.00 -26.90 6.43
N GLU A 51 14.79 -26.53 6.86
CA GLU A 51 13.78 -25.90 6.01
C GLU A 51 14.29 -24.59 5.37
N LEU A 52 15.02 -23.76 6.13
CA LEU A 52 15.53 -22.49 5.63
C LEU A 52 16.78 -22.64 4.74
N ALA A 53 17.56 -23.70 4.91
CA ALA A 53 18.73 -23.97 4.08
C ALA A 53 18.39 -24.14 2.58
N GLU A 54 17.14 -24.48 2.26
CA GLU A 54 16.66 -24.56 0.87
C GLU A 54 16.49 -23.19 0.19
N VAL A 55 16.31 -22.14 0.99
CA VAL A 55 15.90 -20.81 0.52
C VAL A 55 16.83 -19.66 0.93
N VAL A 56 17.79 -19.89 1.84
CA VAL A 56 18.69 -18.86 2.40
C VAL A 56 19.45 -18.06 1.35
N ASP A 57 19.92 -18.71 0.28
CA ASP A 57 20.73 -18.07 -0.77
C ASP A 57 19.91 -17.25 -1.78
N ARG A 58 18.58 -17.27 -1.68
CA ARG A 58 17.69 -16.72 -2.72
C ARG A 58 17.45 -15.22 -2.56
N TYR A 59 17.67 -14.67 -1.37
CA TYR A 59 17.32 -13.27 -1.07
C TYR A 59 18.56 -12.42 -0.89
N ARG A 60 18.77 -11.45 -1.78
CA ARG A 60 19.88 -10.50 -1.67
C ARG A 60 19.68 -9.56 -0.48
N PRO A 61 20.74 -9.31 0.33
CA PRO A 61 20.70 -8.34 1.39
C PRO A 61 20.22 -6.94 0.96
N GLY A 62 19.41 -6.28 1.78
CA GLY A 62 18.88 -4.93 1.56
C GLY A 62 17.70 -4.84 0.59
N THR A 63 17.29 -5.94 -0.04
CA THR A 63 16.16 -5.92 -0.99
C THR A 63 14.80 -5.95 -0.30
N LYS A 64 13.77 -5.41 -0.97
CA LYS A 64 12.37 -5.50 -0.50
C LYS A 64 11.92 -6.96 -0.28
N TYR A 65 12.45 -7.89 -1.08
CA TYR A 65 12.17 -9.32 -0.93
C TYR A 65 12.81 -9.90 0.33
N GLN A 66 14.03 -9.49 0.70
CA GLN A 66 14.62 -9.90 1.96
C GLN A 66 13.82 -9.39 3.16
N LEU A 67 13.35 -8.13 3.14
CA LEU A 67 12.51 -7.61 4.22
C LEU A 67 11.20 -8.40 4.39
N ILE A 68 10.62 -8.88 3.28
CA ILE A 68 9.44 -9.75 3.30
C ILE A 68 9.81 -11.13 3.85
N ALA A 69 10.93 -11.70 3.40
CA ALA A 69 11.42 -12.99 3.86
C ALA A 69 11.75 -12.98 5.37
N ASP A 70 12.45 -11.96 5.86
CA ASP A 70 12.74 -11.75 7.28
C ASP A 70 11.45 -11.71 8.11
N ALA A 71 10.42 -11.00 7.62
CA ALA A 71 9.13 -10.93 8.31
C ALA A 71 8.41 -12.29 8.34
N MET A 72 8.50 -13.08 7.27
CA MET A 72 7.96 -14.45 7.24
C MET A 72 8.70 -15.36 8.22
N VAL A 73 10.03 -15.33 8.22
CA VAL A 73 10.82 -16.15 9.14
C VAL A 73 10.50 -15.79 10.58
N ARG A 74 10.37 -14.51 10.94
CA ARG A 74 9.93 -14.08 12.30
C ARG A 74 8.59 -14.70 12.73
N ASN A 75 7.68 -14.88 11.77
CA ASN A 75 6.36 -15.48 11.97
C ASN A 75 6.35 -17.02 11.85
N ASN A 76 7.53 -17.65 11.87
CA ASN A 76 7.69 -19.10 11.75
C ASN A 76 7.20 -19.66 10.40
N GLU A 77 7.34 -18.87 9.32
CA GLU A 77 7.01 -19.31 7.96
C GLU A 77 8.26 -19.43 7.09
N VAL A 78 8.33 -20.49 6.28
CA VAL A 78 9.39 -20.66 5.27
C VAL A 78 9.17 -19.69 4.10
N PRO A 79 10.12 -18.79 3.83
CA PRO A 79 10.03 -17.82 2.74
C PRO A 79 10.41 -18.48 1.42
N THR A 80 9.46 -19.13 0.76
CA THR A 80 9.66 -19.59 -0.63
C THR A 80 9.55 -18.41 -1.60
N ILE A 81 10.15 -18.54 -2.79
CA ILE A 81 10.11 -17.48 -3.82
C ILE A 81 8.66 -17.06 -4.11
N GLU A 82 7.78 -18.03 -4.28
CA GLU A 82 6.36 -17.81 -4.61
C GLU A 82 5.65 -17.04 -3.49
N LYS A 83 5.81 -17.44 -2.23
CA LYS A 83 5.17 -16.76 -1.08
C LYS A 83 5.68 -15.33 -0.93
N VAL A 84 6.99 -15.13 -1.08
CA VAL A 84 7.60 -13.80 -0.97
C VAL A 84 7.15 -12.90 -2.12
N ALA A 85 7.08 -13.42 -3.36
CA ALA A 85 6.57 -12.69 -4.52
C ALA A 85 5.08 -12.34 -4.37
N ALA A 86 4.25 -13.28 -3.89
CA ALA A 86 2.83 -13.04 -3.63
C ALA A 86 2.61 -11.95 -2.57
N ARG A 87 3.38 -11.97 -1.47
CA ARG A 87 3.33 -10.90 -0.45
C ARG A 87 3.82 -9.56 -1.00
N TYR A 88 4.81 -9.55 -1.89
CA TYR A 88 5.27 -8.34 -2.55
C TYR A 88 4.18 -7.72 -3.44
N GLU A 89 3.59 -8.51 -4.34
CA GLU A 89 2.52 -8.04 -5.24
C GLU A 89 1.28 -7.62 -4.43
N SER A 90 0.92 -8.33 -3.37
CA SER A 90 -0.16 -7.92 -2.47
C SER A 90 0.09 -6.54 -1.83
N ARG A 91 1.31 -6.31 -1.31
CA ARG A 91 1.71 -5.00 -0.74
C ARG A 91 1.71 -3.90 -1.80
N LYS A 92 2.23 -4.20 -3.00
CA LYS A 92 2.25 -3.28 -4.14
C LYS A 92 0.82 -2.93 -4.58
N ASN A 93 -0.08 -3.90 -4.71
CA ASN A 93 -1.48 -3.69 -5.06
C ASN A 93 -2.23 -2.92 -3.97
N ALA A 94 -1.93 -3.14 -2.69
CA ALA A 94 -2.48 -2.32 -1.61
C ALA A 94 -1.99 -0.87 -1.69
N TRP A 95 -0.71 -0.65 -2.00
CA TRP A 95 -0.15 0.69 -2.21
C TRP A 95 -0.75 1.36 -3.45
N LEU A 96 -0.88 0.63 -4.56
CA LEU A 96 -1.52 1.11 -5.78
C LEU A 96 -2.99 1.47 -5.54
N ARG A 97 -3.75 0.67 -4.80
CA ARG A 97 -5.14 1.04 -4.44
C ARG A 97 -5.23 2.28 -3.58
N ARG A 98 -4.26 2.50 -2.68
CA ARG A 98 -4.21 3.73 -1.85
C ARG A 98 -3.81 4.96 -2.64
N ASN A 99 -2.98 4.80 -3.67
CA ASN A 99 -2.40 5.90 -4.45
C ASN A 99 -2.89 5.97 -5.89
N ALA A 100 -3.90 5.15 -6.25
CA ALA A 100 -4.57 5.24 -7.52
C ALA A 100 -5.07 6.66 -7.65
N ARG A 101 -4.67 7.35 -8.74
CA ARG A 101 -5.13 8.69 -9.03
C ARG A 101 -6.65 8.64 -9.08
N THR A 102 -7.26 9.24 -8.08
CA THR A 102 -8.69 9.45 -8.03
C THR A 102 -9.14 10.19 -9.27
N SER A 103 -10.29 9.80 -9.81
CA SER A 103 -10.99 10.61 -10.80
C SER A 103 -11.07 12.04 -10.27
N PHE A 104 -10.72 12.99 -11.13
CA PHE A 104 -10.75 14.41 -10.82
C PHE A 104 -12.10 14.76 -10.21
N LEU A 105 -12.10 15.19 -8.94
CA LEU A 105 -13.30 15.70 -8.29
C LEU A 105 -13.33 17.21 -8.52
N GLU A 106 -14.20 17.63 -9.43
CA GLU A 106 -14.57 19.04 -9.54
C GLU A 106 -15.57 19.36 -8.41
N LEU A 107 -15.15 20.20 -7.47
CA LEU A 107 -16.01 20.71 -6.40
C LEU A 107 -16.97 21.76 -6.98
N SER A 108 -18.06 21.30 -7.60
CA SER A 108 -19.09 22.19 -8.10
C SER A 108 -19.82 22.90 -6.94
N PRO A 109 -20.36 24.12 -7.15
CA PRO A 109 -21.15 24.81 -6.13
C PRO A 109 -22.30 23.95 -5.59
N ALA A 110 -22.99 23.19 -6.46
CA ALA A 110 -24.06 22.28 -6.06
C ALA A 110 -23.58 21.18 -5.09
N ALA A 111 -22.38 20.63 -5.31
CA ALA A 111 -21.80 19.65 -4.41
C ALA A 111 -21.44 20.25 -3.04
N VAL A 112 -20.98 21.50 -3.02
CA VAL A 112 -20.71 22.25 -1.78
C VAL A 112 -22.00 22.53 -1.03
N ASP A 113 -23.06 22.96 -1.71
CA ASP A 113 -24.38 23.21 -1.10
C ASP A 113 -24.99 21.93 -0.52
N GLN A 114 -24.90 20.82 -1.24
CA GLN A 114 -25.37 19.52 -0.75
C GLN A 114 -24.61 19.09 0.51
N LEU A 115 -23.28 19.22 0.52
CA LEU A 115 -22.47 18.88 1.69
C LEU A 115 -22.78 19.79 2.88
N THR A 116 -22.87 21.10 2.68
CA THR A 116 -23.18 22.03 3.78
C THR A 116 -24.59 21.83 4.32
N GLY A 117 -25.57 21.55 3.46
CA GLY A 117 -26.93 21.17 3.84
C GLY A 117 -26.94 19.89 4.69
N MET A 118 -26.16 18.88 4.30
CA MET A 118 -26.02 17.64 5.07
C MET A 118 -25.38 17.87 6.44
N ILE A 119 -24.35 18.73 6.53
CA ILE A 119 -23.72 19.07 7.81
C ILE A 119 -24.75 19.74 8.73
N ARG A 120 -25.49 20.75 8.24
CA ARG A 120 -26.55 21.42 9.02
C ARG A 120 -27.59 20.42 9.49
N ALA A 121 -28.11 19.59 8.59
CA ALA A 121 -29.13 18.60 8.90
C ALA A 121 -28.67 17.57 9.95
N SER A 122 -27.40 17.14 9.92
CA SER A 122 -26.83 16.25 10.92
C SER A 122 -26.79 16.91 12.30
N TRP A 123 -26.29 18.15 12.39
CA TRP A 123 -26.26 18.89 13.65
C TRP A 123 -27.66 19.14 14.21
N THR A 124 -28.64 19.50 13.37
CA THR A 124 -30.04 19.66 13.80
C THR A 124 -30.67 18.36 14.28
N ARG A 125 -30.40 17.22 13.61
CA ARG A 125 -31.08 15.95 13.93
C ARG A 125 -30.41 15.15 15.04
N ARG A 126 -29.08 15.22 15.15
CA ARG A 126 -28.28 14.31 16.00
C ARG A 126 -27.39 15.03 17.00
N GLY A 127 -27.24 16.35 16.89
CA GLY A 127 -26.34 17.12 17.76
C GLY A 127 -24.85 16.92 17.45
N HIS A 128 -24.50 16.33 16.31
CA HIS A 128 -23.13 16.21 15.83
C HIS A 128 -23.08 16.22 14.29
N GLY A 129 -21.91 16.48 13.73
CA GLY A 129 -21.67 16.45 12.29
C GLY A 129 -21.74 15.06 11.67
N PRO A 130 -21.86 14.96 10.34
CA PRO A 130 -21.84 13.67 9.65
C PRO A 130 -20.42 13.11 9.64
N THR A 131 -20.33 11.79 9.67
CA THR A 131 -19.07 11.07 9.52
C THR A 131 -18.63 11.09 8.05
N TRP A 132 -17.33 10.86 7.82
CA TRP A 132 -16.82 10.78 6.44
C TRP A 132 -17.38 9.58 5.68
N SER A 133 -17.81 8.53 6.37
CA SER A 133 -18.50 7.39 5.75
C SER A 133 -19.89 7.77 5.24
N GLU A 134 -20.62 8.60 5.98
CA GLU A 134 -21.93 9.09 5.55
C GLU A 134 -21.81 10.06 4.38
N ILE A 135 -20.82 10.96 4.39
CA ILE A 135 -20.53 11.83 3.24
C ILE A 135 -20.27 10.99 2.00
N ARG A 136 -19.43 9.94 2.10
CA ARG A 136 -19.14 9.04 0.97
C ARG A 136 -20.39 8.38 0.42
N ALA A 137 -21.25 7.88 1.30
CA ALA A 137 -22.49 7.22 0.90
C ALA A 137 -23.46 8.18 0.18
N VAL A 138 -23.59 9.41 0.67
CA VAL A 138 -24.52 10.41 0.12
C VAL A 138 -23.99 11.08 -1.15
N MET A 139 -22.71 11.45 -1.15
CA MET A 139 -22.08 12.16 -2.28
C MET A 139 -21.59 11.21 -3.37
N ASN A 140 -21.66 9.89 -3.14
CA ASN A 140 -21.06 8.86 -3.98
C ASN A 140 -19.57 9.13 -4.28
N TRP A 141 -18.86 9.63 -3.26
CA TRP A 141 -17.43 9.92 -3.36
C TRP A 141 -16.61 8.76 -2.84
N ASP A 142 -15.48 8.50 -3.50
CA ASP A 142 -14.50 7.58 -2.95
C ASP A 142 -13.76 8.20 -1.74
N ARG A 143 -12.91 7.40 -1.09
CA ARG A 143 -12.16 7.83 0.10
C ARG A 143 -11.23 9.01 -0.18
N ALA A 144 -10.56 9.03 -1.32
CA ALA A 144 -9.58 10.04 -1.65
C ALA A 144 -10.26 11.30 -2.23
N GLN A 145 -11.35 11.16 -2.98
CA GLN A 145 -12.24 12.27 -3.35
C GLN A 145 -12.81 12.98 -2.12
N THR A 146 -13.34 12.22 -1.15
CA THR A 146 -13.86 12.81 0.09
C THR A 146 -12.76 13.52 0.88
N ARG A 147 -11.58 12.89 1.00
CA ARG A 147 -10.44 13.53 1.66
C ARG A 147 -10.03 14.83 0.96
N TYR A 148 -9.93 14.80 -0.37
CA TYR A 148 -9.59 15.97 -1.17
C TYR A 148 -10.61 17.10 -0.97
N ALA A 149 -11.90 16.79 -1.12
CA ALA A 149 -13.00 17.72 -0.93
C ALA A 149 -12.97 18.40 0.45
N LEU A 150 -12.92 17.59 1.52
CA LEU A 150 -12.94 18.10 2.88
C LEU A 150 -11.68 18.91 3.22
N THR A 151 -10.53 18.50 2.70
CA THR A 151 -9.28 19.26 2.89
C THR A 151 -9.38 20.62 2.20
N ARG A 152 -9.84 20.64 0.93
CA ARG A 152 -9.99 21.87 0.16
C ARG A 152 -10.96 22.84 0.80
N LEU A 153 -12.14 22.37 1.21
CA LEU A 153 -13.15 23.19 1.87
C LEU A 153 -12.72 23.67 3.26
N ARG A 154 -11.84 22.94 3.94
CA ARG A 154 -11.22 23.39 5.19
C ARG A 154 -10.21 24.51 4.92
N ASP A 155 -9.38 24.37 3.89
CA ASP A 155 -8.40 25.40 3.49
C ASP A 155 -9.09 26.69 3.04
N ASP A 156 -10.22 26.57 2.33
CA ASP A 156 -11.09 27.70 1.97
C ASP A 156 -11.80 28.31 3.20
N GLY A 157 -11.74 27.61 4.33
CA GLY A 157 -12.29 28.02 5.61
C GLY A 157 -13.81 27.94 5.66
N LEU A 158 -14.44 27.03 4.89
CA LEU A 158 -15.89 26.77 4.87
C LEU A 158 -16.31 25.76 5.96
N ILE A 159 -15.44 24.80 6.26
CA ILE A 159 -15.69 23.73 7.22
C ILE A 159 -14.51 23.55 8.18
N SER A 160 -14.76 22.92 9.31
CA SER A 160 -13.71 22.49 10.24
C SER A 160 -14.04 21.11 10.82
N PHE A 161 -13.02 20.36 11.20
CA PHE A 161 -13.15 19.03 11.82
C PHE A 161 -11.88 18.68 12.61
N THR A 162 -12.04 17.82 13.61
CA THR A 162 -10.94 17.20 14.37
C THR A 162 -10.72 15.77 13.89
N THR A 163 -9.91 15.00 14.60
CA THR A 163 -9.79 13.55 14.41
C THR A 163 -11.02 12.78 14.88
N ASP A 164 -11.93 13.42 15.62
CA ASP A 164 -13.08 12.76 16.23
C ASP A 164 -14.18 12.51 15.21
N SER A 165 -14.84 11.36 15.36
CA SER A 165 -16.02 11.03 14.55
C SER A 165 -17.14 12.02 14.80
N GLY A 166 -17.76 12.53 13.73
CA GLY A 166 -18.85 13.48 13.83
C GLY A 166 -18.43 14.90 14.23
N SER A 167 -17.14 15.22 14.26
CA SER A 167 -16.64 16.57 14.55
C SER A 167 -16.85 17.60 13.42
N LEU A 168 -17.36 17.15 12.26
CA LEU A 168 -17.48 18.00 11.08
C LEU A 168 -18.50 19.12 11.28
N THR A 169 -18.06 20.37 11.19
CA THR A 169 -18.91 21.54 11.39
C THR A 169 -18.67 22.62 10.34
N LEU A 170 -19.67 23.47 10.15
CA LEU A 170 -19.58 24.67 9.31
C LEU A 170 -18.88 25.79 10.07
N THR A 171 -18.01 26.52 9.39
CA THR A 171 -17.38 27.72 9.97
C THR A 171 -18.24 28.95 9.70
N GLY A 172 -17.94 30.06 10.38
CA GLY A 172 -18.67 31.34 10.22
C GLY A 172 -18.72 31.89 8.79
N LYS A 173 -17.80 31.51 7.89
CA LYS A 173 -17.87 31.87 6.46
C LYS A 173 -19.03 31.17 5.74
N ALA A 174 -19.26 29.88 6.04
CA ALA A 174 -20.34 29.09 5.45
C ALA A 174 -21.74 29.48 5.98
N VAL A 175 -21.79 30.05 7.19
CA VAL A 175 -23.05 30.50 7.80
C VAL A 175 -23.53 31.82 7.14
N ARG A 176 -22.60 32.72 6.78
CA ARG A 176 -22.91 34.02 6.14
C ARG A 176 -23.31 33.91 4.67
N GLY A 177 -22.76 32.96 3.91
CA GLY A 177 -23.06 32.80 2.48
C GLY A 177 -24.52 32.47 2.15
N THR A 178 -25.28 31.89 3.10
CA THR A 178 -26.72 31.59 2.89
C THR A 178 -27.67 32.70 3.31
N THR A 179 -27.22 33.68 4.10
CA THR A 179 -28.07 34.80 4.52
C THR A 179 -28.17 35.89 3.45
N ASP A 180 -27.11 36.09 2.65
CA ASP A 180 -27.12 37.11 1.60
C ASP A 180 -27.95 36.70 0.37
N ALA A 181 -28.10 35.40 0.10
CA ALA A 181 -28.94 34.91 -1.00
C ALA A 181 -30.45 35.02 -0.72
N ARG A 182 -30.88 35.27 0.52
CA ARG A 182 -32.30 35.38 0.90
C ARG A 182 -32.82 36.82 1.05
N LYS A 183 -31.96 37.83 0.92
CA LYS A 183 -32.36 39.25 0.98
C LYS A 183 -32.49 39.95 -0.38
N SER A 184 -32.25 39.22 -1.47
CA SER A 184 -32.38 39.72 -2.83
C SER A 184 -33.32 38.81 -3.63
N ALA A 185 -34.59 38.75 -3.23
CA ALA A 185 -35.70 38.18 -4.01
C ALA A 185 -37.01 38.82 -3.55
#